data_AF-A0A2C9XQX7-F1
#
_entry.id   AF-A0A2C9XQX7-F1
#
_cell.length_a   1.000
_cell.length_b   1.000
_cell.length_c   1.000
_cell.angle_alpha   90.00
_cell.angle_beta   90.00
_cell.angle_gamma   90.00
#
_symmetry.space_group_name_H-M   'P 1'
#
loop_
_entity.id
_entity.type
_entity.pdbx_description
1 polymer ?
#
loop_
_entity_poly.entity_id
_entity_poly.type
_entity_poly.pdbx_seq_one_letter_code
_entity_poly.pdbx_strand_id
1 'polypeptide(L)'
;MEEGKDILLYGLLRERVQFFNKLKNEEINLGEKTFKIDKKHTSDSFHSYSIDIYTKRFEEIIKNRDLKNPEQWHRFSQDWLNDIPIRYKTLPLWEAFYRYMEITPKNQEKLMEDPIKQGCKRGIDMAIDHPKMMIYFVLDGIDMEPVTTKSKSCEPSYTGSELRYVYRRWSEAKEKIAFFKEDKEVKAPWIKGLYINDWEKYGNHRTYRRLGGKMRKAIEERKHESFEGLNEYKEKARRHWELSKLATKTSTVHPKKLQNTRLTTFEEVEGNKKEQLGLSKLTTKTSDIHPKKLQNTQLTTAQKHEEKTFRSFKTLSEWGNKKASVNNCKKKQLKNYFELSI
;
A
#
# COMPACT_ATOMS: atom_id res chain seq x y z
N MET A 1 -9.91 31.39 28.84
CA MET A 1 -8.60 30.74 29.00
C MET A 1 -8.61 29.50 28.13
N GLU A 2 -7.74 29.41 27.13
CA GLU A 2 -7.60 28.17 26.36
C GLU A 2 -7.13 27.06 27.30
N GLU A 3 -7.83 25.95 27.29
CA GLU A 3 -7.49 24.77 28.07
C GLU A 3 -6.23 24.14 27.48
N GLY A 4 -5.15 23.99 28.27
CA GLY A 4 -3.87 23.48 27.80
C GLY A 4 -3.99 22.09 27.15
N LYS A 5 -3.13 21.82 26.17
CA LYS A 5 -3.13 20.54 25.45
C LYS A 5 -2.47 19.42 26.27
N ASP A 6 -2.92 18.20 26.08
CA ASP A 6 -2.23 17.00 26.54
C ASP A 6 -1.05 16.68 25.63
N ILE A 7 0.02 16.13 26.19
CA ILE A 7 1.23 15.76 25.43
C ILE A 7 1.51 14.27 25.53
N LEU A 8 2.05 13.71 24.45
CA LEU A 8 2.59 12.36 24.40
C LEU A 8 3.99 12.38 23.79
N LEU A 9 4.96 11.82 24.53
CA LEU A 9 6.37 11.91 24.23
C LEU A 9 6.85 10.71 23.41
N TYR A 10 7.47 11.00 22.27
CA TYR A 10 8.13 10.05 21.37
C TYR A 10 9.61 10.39 21.21
N GLY A 11 10.42 9.39 20.85
CA GLY A 11 11.87 9.49 20.81
C GLY A 11 12.56 8.45 21.68
N LEU A 12 13.89 8.51 21.73
CA LEU A 12 14.68 7.63 22.58
C LEU A 12 14.40 7.90 24.07
N LEU A 13 14.45 6.85 24.90
CA LEU A 13 14.03 6.92 26.30
C LEU A 13 14.82 7.96 27.10
N ARG A 14 16.15 7.92 27.02
CA ARG A 14 17.03 8.81 27.80
C ARG A 14 16.78 10.27 27.45
N GLU A 15 16.60 10.54 26.17
CA GLU A 15 16.46 11.85 25.56
C GLU A 15 15.09 12.44 25.86
N ARG A 16 14.02 11.61 25.83
CA ARG A 16 12.69 12.01 26.30
C ARG A 16 12.68 12.36 27.79
N VAL A 17 13.37 11.59 28.63
CA VAL A 17 13.46 11.89 30.08
C VAL A 17 14.16 13.23 30.32
N GLN A 18 15.30 13.45 29.66
CA GLN A 18 16.01 14.73 29.75
C GLN A 18 15.17 15.90 29.26
N PHE A 19 14.54 15.76 28.09
CA PHE A 19 13.65 16.76 27.52
C PHE A 19 12.47 17.06 28.47
N PHE A 20 11.82 16.04 29.03
CA PHE A 20 10.69 16.23 29.94
C PHE A 20 11.09 16.97 31.23
N ASN A 21 12.26 16.68 31.79
CA ASN A 21 12.74 17.38 32.98
C ASN A 21 12.96 18.87 32.70
N LYS A 22 13.60 19.21 31.57
CA LYS A 22 13.76 20.59 31.12
C LYS A 22 12.43 21.28 30.84
N LEU A 23 11.49 20.56 30.21
CA LEU A 23 10.14 21.04 29.93
C LEU A 23 9.38 21.38 31.22
N LYS A 24 9.48 20.51 32.24
CA LYS A 24 8.86 20.69 33.56
C LYS A 24 9.46 21.88 34.31
N ASN A 25 10.77 22.09 34.16
CA ASN A 25 11.50 23.20 34.77
C ASN A 25 11.39 24.52 33.98
N GLU A 26 10.59 24.57 32.91
CA GLU A 26 10.42 25.74 32.05
C GLU A 26 11.73 26.20 31.35
N GLU A 27 12.69 25.28 31.19
CA GLU A 27 13.96 25.53 30.50
C GLU A 27 13.79 25.48 28.96
N ILE A 28 12.63 25.01 28.48
CA ILE A 28 12.29 24.89 27.05
C ILE A 28 11.26 25.95 26.68
N ASN A 29 11.61 26.79 25.71
CA ASN A 29 10.69 27.78 25.16
C ASN A 29 9.73 27.12 24.15
N LEU A 30 8.45 27.01 24.51
CA LEU A 30 7.38 26.47 23.67
C LEU A 30 6.58 27.56 22.92
N GLY A 31 7.00 28.82 23.01
CA GLY A 31 6.26 29.97 22.52
C GLY A 31 4.93 30.13 23.25
N GLU A 32 3.85 30.36 22.49
CA GLU A 32 2.49 30.57 23.02
C GLU A 32 1.78 29.25 23.40
N LYS A 33 2.39 28.09 23.13
CA LYS A 33 1.73 26.80 23.34
C LYS A 33 1.65 26.47 24.84
N THR A 34 0.45 26.23 25.33
CA THR A 34 0.19 25.84 26.73
C THR A 34 -0.12 24.34 26.85
N PHE A 35 0.40 23.70 27.90
CA PHE A 35 0.23 22.26 28.13
C PHE A 35 -0.09 21.92 29.57
N LYS A 36 -0.83 20.82 29.73
CA LYS A 36 -1.16 20.25 31.04
C LYS A 36 -0.02 19.36 31.53
N ILE A 37 0.97 19.97 32.16
CA ILE A 37 2.01 19.22 32.89
C ILE A 37 1.74 19.37 34.39
N ASP A 38 1.57 18.25 35.08
CA ASP A 38 1.48 18.27 36.53
C ASP A 38 2.87 18.56 37.12
N LYS A 39 3.06 19.80 37.57
CA LYS A 39 4.31 20.25 38.19
C LYS A 39 4.50 19.69 39.60
N LYS A 40 3.45 19.17 40.25
CA LYS A 40 3.45 18.76 41.66
C LYS A 40 3.93 17.32 41.90
N HIS A 41 4.04 16.48 40.88
CA HIS A 41 4.45 15.08 41.05
C HIS A 41 5.96 14.84 40.92
N THR A 42 6.45 13.83 41.65
CA THR A 42 7.85 13.35 41.74
C THR A 42 8.40 12.83 40.41
N SER A 43 9.62 12.29 40.39
CA SER A 43 10.30 11.69 39.22
C SER A 43 9.48 10.69 38.42
N ASP A 44 8.42 10.12 39.00
CA ASP A 44 7.47 9.22 38.30
C ASP A 44 6.54 9.92 37.30
N SER A 45 6.48 11.26 37.34
CA SER A 45 5.60 12.07 36.46
C SER A 45 5.89 11.88 34.96
N PHE A 46 7.15 11.64 34.56
CA PHE A 46 7.52 11.43 33.15
C PHE A 46 6.72 10.30 32.49
N HIS A 47 6.56 9.18 33.20
CA HIS A 47 5.96 7.98 32.63
C HIS A 47 4.53 8.24 32.15
N SER A 48 3.78 9.11 32.83
CA SER A 48 2.40 9.48 32.47
C SER A 48 2.27 10.14 31.10
N TYR A 49 3.35 10.76 30.61
CA TYR A 49 3.42 11.44 29.31
C TYR A 49 4.16 10.63 28.26
N SER A 50 4.73 9.47 28.61
CA SER A 50 5.48 8.62 27.68
C SER A 50 4.55 7.61 27.01
N ILE A 51 4.70 7.38 25.70
CA ILE A 51 3.96 6.30 25.01
C ILE A 51 4.21 4.91 25.63
N ASP A 52 5.40 4.71 26.21
CA ASP A 52 5.85 3.41 26.72
C ASP A 52 4.95 2.87 27.82
N ILE A 53 4.41 3.74 28.69
CA ILE A 53 3.59 3.29 29.83
C ILE A 53 2.30 2.63 29.33
N TYR A 54 1.71 3.20 28.28
CA TYR A 54 0.47 2.74 27.69
C TYR A 54 0.71 1.44 26.91
N THR A 55 1.79 1.37 26.13
CA THR A 55 2.09 0.20 25.29
C THR A 55 2.58 -1.00 26.09
N LYS A 56 3.45 -0.78 27.10
CA LYS A 56 3.93 -1.86 27.97
C LYS A 56 2.77 -2.47 28.74
N ARG A 57 1.85 -1.64 29.25
CA ARG A 57 0.72 -2.17 30.00
C ARG A 57 -0.23 -2.97 29.12
N PHE A 58 -0.49 -2.51 27.90
CA PHE A 58 -1.26 -3.30 26.93
C PHE A 58 -0.60 -4.65 26.62
N GLU A 59 0.71 -4.65 26.40
CA GLU A 59 1.47 -5.88 26.18
C GLU A 59 1.36 -6.85 27.37
N GLU A 60 1.50 -6.37 28.60
CA GLU A 60 1.34 -7.18 29.81
C GLU A 60 -0.05 -7.84 29.86
N ILE A 61 -1.11 -7.10 29.54
CA ILE A 61 -2.48 -7.63 29.52
C ILE A 61 -2.59 -8.75 28.48
N ILE A 62 -2.06 -8.57 27.26
CA ILE A 62 -2.09 -9.61 26.23
C ILE A 62 -1.27 -10.84 26.64
N LYS A 63 -0.04 -10.65 27.13
CA LYS A 63 0.86 -11.76 27.49
C LYS A 63 0.36 -12.61 28.64
N ASN A 64 -0.42 -12.02 29.56
CA ASN A 64 -1.00 -12.73 30.70
C ASN A 64 -2.28 -13.51 30.36
N ARG A 65 -2.71 -13.51 29.10
CA ARG A 65 -3.92 -14.19 28.64
C ARG A 65 -3.57 -15.36 27.72
N ASP A 66 -4.25 -16.48 27.90
CA ASP A 66 -4.13 -17.64 27.02
C ASP A 66 -5.08 -17.49 25.81
N LEU A 67 -4.65 -16.74 24.79
CA LEU A 67 -5.47 -16.39 23.62
C LEU A 67 -5.16 -17.28 22.41
N LYS A 68 -5.52 -18.57 22.52
CA LYS A 68 -5.20 -19.61 21.52
C LYS A 68 -6.24 -19.73 20.40
N ASN A 69 -7.51 -19.46 20.68
CA ASN A 69 -8.60 -19.66 19.74
C ASN A 69 -9.43 -18.39 19.47
N PRO A 70 -10.19 -18.35 18.36
CA PRO A 70 -11.00 -17.17 17.99
C PRO A 70 -12.02 -16.76 19.05
N GLU A 71 -12.62 -17.69 19.79
CA GLU A 71 -13.62 -17.41 20.82
C GLU A 71 -13.00 -16.69 22.03
N GLN A 72 -11.81 -17.11 22.47
CA GLN A 72 -11.04 -16.45 23.52
C GLN A 72 -10.69 -15.01 23.11
N TRP A 73 -10.28 -14.83 21.86
CA TRP A 73 -10.02 -13.51 21.29
C TRP A 73 -11.25 -12.63 21.24
N HIS A 74 -12.38 -13.20 20.81
CA HIS A 74 -13.64 -12.47 20.78
C HIS A 74 -14.03 -11.99 22.19
N ARG A 75 -14.01 -12.87 23.19
CA ARG A 75 -14.30 -12.50 24.59
C ARG A 75 -13.33 -11.43 25.12
N PHE A 76 -12.04 -11.63 24.91
CA PHE A 76 -11.03 -10.65 25.32
C PHE A 76 -11.25 -9.29 24.66
N SER A 77 -11.55 -9.25 23.37
CA SER A 77 -11.78 -8.00 22.63
C SER A 77 -12.94 -7.16 23.20
N GLN A 78 -13.92 -7.79 23.84
CA GLN A 78 -15.06 -7.10 24.44
C GLN A 78 -14.73 -6.52 25.84
N ASP A 79 -13.98 -7.25 26.66
CA ASP A 79 -13.86 -6.92 28.09
C ASP A 79 -12.47 -6.47 28.55
N TRP A 80 -11.45 -6.49 27.70
CA TRP A 80 -10.05 -6.25 28.10
C TRP A 80 -9.80 -4.88 28.77
N LEU A 81 -10.65 -3.87 28.52
CA LEU A 81 -10.57 -2.57 29.21
C LEU A 81 -10.78 -2.70 30.74
N ASN A 82 -11.50 -3.73 31.18
CA ASN A 82 -11.69 -4.05 32.60
C ASN A 82 -10.41 -4.61 33.24
N ASP A 83 -9.50 -5.17 32.44
CA ASP A 83 -8.21 -5.70 32.90
C ASP A 83 -7.16 -4.60 33.15
N ILE A 84 -7.48 -3.36 32.81
CA ILE A 84 -6.61 -2.20 33.05
C ILE A 84 -6.67 -1.87 34.56
N PRO A 85 -5.54 -1.97 35.29
CA PRO A 85 -5.50 -1.66 36.71
C PRO A 85 -5.84 -0.20 36.98
N ILE A 86 -6.45 0.06 38.14
CA ILE A 86 -6.91 1.39 38.56
C ILE A 86 -5.80 2.45 38.44
N ARG A 87 -4.55 2.11 38.79
CA ARG A 87 -3.40 3.03 38.67
C ARG A 87 -3.09 3.52 37.26
N TYR A 88 -3.57 2.82 36.22
CA TYR A 88 -3.42 3.26 34.83
C TYR A 88 -4.65 4.03 34.35
N LYS A 89 -5.81 3.84 34.99
CA LYS A 89 -7.03 4.64 34.76
C LYS A 89 -6.92 6.06 35.31
N THR A 90 -5.82 6.39 36.01
CA THR A 90 -5.48 7.75 36.43
C THR A 90 -4.57 8.47 35.45
N LEU A 91 -4.06 7.79 34.40
CA LEU A 91 -3.19 8.43 33.41
C LEU A 91 -4.00 9.38 32.51
N PRO A 92 -3.46 10.55 32.12
CA PRO A 92 -4.24 11.57 31.40
C PRO A 92 -4.90 11.07 30.12
N LEU A 93 -4.25 10.15 29.39
CA LEU A 93 -4.69 9.70 28.08
C LEU A 93 -5.19 8.24 28.06
N TRP A 94 -5.40 7.60 29.22
CA TRP A 94 -5.68 6.16 29.27
C TRP A 94 -6.89 5.77 28.42
N GLU A 95 -8.02 6.45 28.63
CA GLU A 95 -9.28 6.08 28.01
C GLU A 95 -9.21 6.27 26.50
N ALA A 96 -8.71 7.42 26.06
CA ALA A 96 -8.49 7.70 24.65
C ALA A 96 -7.55 6.67 24.02
N PHE A 97 -6.39 6.41 24.65
CA PHE A 97 -5.39 5.49 24.11
C PHE A 97 -5.95 4.09 23.91
N TYR A 98 -6.59 3.55 24.94
CA TYR A 98 -7.08 2.19 24.89
C TYR A 98 -8.30 2.02 23.98
N ARG A 99 -9.12 3.06 23.76
CA ARG A 99 -10.13 3.05 22.69
C ARG A 99 -9.50 2.93 21.30
N TYR A 100 -8.36 3.59 21.03
CA TYR A 100 -7.62 3.43 19.76
C TYR A 100 -6.91 2.07 19.61
N MET A 101 -6.78 1.33 20.70
CA MET A 101 -6.25 -0.04 20.72
C MET A 101 -7.31 -1.11 20.45
N GLU A 102 -8.51 -0.72 19.99
CA GLU A 102 -9.59 -1.64 19.65
C GLU A 102 -9.08 -2.85 18.84
N ILE A 103 -9.41 -4.03 19.36
CA ILE A 103 -8.99 -5.30 18.81
C ILE A 103 -10.08 -5.74 17.83
N THR A 104 -9.72 -5.76 16.55
CA THR A 104 -10.56 -6.20 15.44
C THR A 104 -9.96 -7.46 14.81
N PRO A 105 -10.75 -8.29 14.11
CA PRO A 105 -10.21 -9.44 13.38
C PRO A 105 -9.09 -9.06 12.39
N LYS A 106 -9.11 -7.82 11.87
CA LYS A 106 -8.13 -7.32 10.87
C LYS A 106 -6.78 -6.94 11.46
N ASN A 107 -6.70 -6.57 12.74
CA ASN A 107 -5.46 -6.12 13.38
C ASN A 107 -4.95 -7.05 14.48
N GLN A 108 -5.76 -8.03 14.90
CA GLN A 108 -5.41 -9.03 15.93
C GLN A 108 -4.04 -9.67 15.70
N GLU A 109 -3.79 -10.22 14.50
CA GLU A 109 -2.51 -10.89 14.18
C GLU A 109 -1.30 -9.96 14.41
N LYS A 110 -1.40 -8.72 13.93
CA LYS A 110 -0.33 -7.72 14.07
C LYS A 110 -0.14 -7.25 15.51
N LEU A 111 -1.21 -7.24 16.31
CA LEU A 111 -1.16 -6.91 17.73
C LEU A 111 -0.48 -8.04 18.52
N MET A 112 -0.67 -9.30 18.12
CA MET A 112 0.04 -10.42 18.75
C MET A 112 1.51 -10.44 18.40
N GLU A 113 1.86 -10.19 17.13
CA GLU A 113 3.25 -10.23 16.66
C GLU A 113 4.10 -9.19 17.40
N ASP A 114 3.56 -7.98 17.58
CA ASP A 114 4.32 -6.87 18.15
C ASP A 114 3.37 -5.82 18.77
N PRO A 115 2.84 -6.09 19.99
CA PRO A 115 1.83 -5.23 20.63
C PRO A 115 2.38 -3.84 20.92
N ILE A 116 3.65 -3.73 21.30
CA ILE A 116 4.29 -2.44 21.58
C ILE A 116 4.33 -1.59 20.31
N LYS A 117 4.84 -2.13 19.20
CA LYS A 117 4.92 -1.38 17.94
C LYS A 117 3.57 -0.96 17.40
N GLN A 118 2.53 -1.79 17.57
CA GLN A 118 1.19 -1.36 17.16
C GLN A 118 0.68 -0.27 18.09
N GLY A 119 0.87 -0.42 19.40
CA GLY A 119 0.51 0.61 20.39
C GLY A 119 1.17 1.95 20.10
N CYS A 120 2.45 1.97 19.75
CA CYS A 120 3.14 3.20 19.37
C CYS A 120 2.53 3.86 18.12
N LYS A 121 2.08 3.08 17.12
CA LYS A 121 1.39 3.65 15.95
C LYS A 121 -0.01 4.15 16.29
N ARG A 122 -0.73 3.44 17.17
CA ARG A 122 -2.06 3.85 17.63
C ARG A 122 -2.00 5.12 18.46
N GLY A 123 -0.94 5.35 19.23
CA GLY A 123 -0.72 6.64 19.88
C GLY A 123 -0.56 7.79 18.87
N ILE A 124 0.07 7.54 17.71
CA ILE A 124 0.14 8.51 16.61
C ILE A 124 -1.23 8.72 15.98
N ASP A 125 -1.97 7.64 15.70
CA ASP A 125 -3.34 7.71 15.16
C ASP A 125 -4.25 8.53 16.11
N MET A 126 -4.18 8.25 17.41
CA MET A 126 -4.89 8.98 18.46
C MET A 126 -4.55 10.47 18.43
N ALA A 127 -3.27 10.84 18.35
CA ALA A 127 -2.88 12.26 18.32
C ALA A 127 -3.39 13.00 17.08
N ILE A 128 -3.45 12.32 15.93
CA ILE A 128 -3.98 12.89 14.69
C ILE A 128 -5.45 13.27 14.87
N ASP A 129 -6.23 12.37 15.46
CA ASP A 129 -7.69 12.49 15.55
C ASP A 129 -8.13 13.24 16.82
N HIS A 130 -7.33 13.26 17.88
CA HIS A 130 -7.70 13.87 19.17
C HIS A 130 -7.46 15.40 19.16
N PRO A 131 -8.49 16.23 19.44
CA PRO A 131 -8.41 17.67 19.24
C PRO A 131 -7.44 18.37 20.19
N LYS A 132 -7.37 17.93 21.46
CA LYS A 132 -6.60 18.57 22.54
C LYS A 132 -5.25 17.90 22.82
N MET A 133 -4.75 17.07 21.90
CA MET A 133 -3.51 16.32 22.11
C MET A 133 -2.45 16.74 21.10
N MET A 134 -1.18 16.70 21.54
CA MET A 134 -0.01 16.81 20.67
C MET A 134 1.00 15.72 20.96
N ILE A 135 1.77 15.35 19.94
CA ILE A 135 2.99 14.57 20.11
C ILE A 135 4.19 15.49 20.09
N TYR A 136 5.05 15.32 21.07
CA TYR A 136 6.39 15.88 21.08
C TYR A 136 7.39 14.77 20.76
N PHE A 137 8.04 14.91 19.61
CA PHE A 137 8.98 13.92 19.11
C PHE A 137 10.40 14.45 19.27
N VAL A 138 11.13 13.91 20.23
CA VAL A 138 12.52 14.26 20.52
C VAL A 138 13.43 13.52 19.54
N LEU A 139 14.21 14.28 18.77
CA LEU A 139 15.09 13.76 17.72
C LEU A 139 16.52 13.50 18.18
N ASP A 140 16.88 13.97 19.39
CA ASP A 140 18.22 13.81 19.94
C ASP A 140 18.60 12.33 20.07
N GLY A 141 19.88 12.02 19.81
CA GLY A 141 20.42 10.66 19.84
C GLY A 141 19.95 9.72 18.72
N ILE A 142 18.96 10.12 17.90
CA ILE A 142 18.47 9.27 16.79
C ILE A 142 19.46 9.31 15.63
N ASP A 143 20.03 8.15 15.32
CA ASP A 143 20.72 7.94 14.06
C ASP A 143 19.71 7.76 12.90
N MET A 144 19.70 8.71 11.96
CA MET A 144 18.71 8.76 10.88
C MET A 144 19.02 7.82 9.72
N GLU A 145 20.27 7.41 9.55
CA GLU A 145 20.67 6.46 8.50
C GLU A 145 19.99 5.09 8.67
N PRO A 146 20.08 4.39 9.82
CA PRO A 146 19.39 3.11 10.03
C PRO A 146 17.87 3.28 10.04
N VAL A 147 17.37 4.46 10.41
CA VAL A 147 15.93 4.75 10.36
C VAL A 147 15.42 4.76 8.92
N THR A 148 16.09 5.43 7.99
CA THR A 148 15.63 5.51 6.59
C THR A 148 15.94 4.24 5.81
N THR A 149 17.09 3.60 6.04
CA THR A 149 17.49 2.37 5.35
C THR A 149 16.78 1.12 5.89
N LYS A 150 16.25 1.17 7.12
CA LYS A 150 15.74 0.01 7.87
C LYS A 150 16.82 -1.07 8.07
N SER A 151 18.07 -0.67 8.27
CA SER A 151 19.13 -1.63 8.58
C SER A 151 18.79 -2.38 9.87
N LYS A 152 19.10 -3.68 9.90
CA LYS A 152 18.89 -4.56 11.07
C LYS A 152 20.07 -4.52 12.04
N SER A 153 21.09 -3.72 11.75
CA SER A 153 22.38 -3.68 12.46
C SER A 153 22.33 -2.93 13.79
N CYS A 154 21.25 -2.19 14.06
CA CYS A 154 21.03 -1.52 15.33
C CYS A 154 19.94 -2.24 16.12
N GLU A 155 20.04 -2.20 17.45
CA GLU A 155 18.99 -2.72 18.33
C GLU A 155 17.62 -2.22 17.88
N PRO A 156 16.58 -3.09 17.91
CA PRO A 156 15.25 -2.74 17.45
C PRO A 156 14.62 -1.68 18.37
N SER A 157 14.91 -0.41 18.11
CA SER A 157 14.18 0.71 18.69
C SER A 157 12.89 0.94 17.90
N TYR A 158 11.75 0.95 18.60
CA TYR A 158 10.47 1.30 17.99
C TYR A 158 10.47 2.72 17.43
N THR A 159 11.32 3.62 17.95
CA THR A 159 11.51 5.01 17.51
C THR A 159 11.69 5.14 16.01
N GLY A 160 12.53 4.30 15.39
CA GLY A 160 12.70 4.36 13.93
C GLY A 160 11.44 3.93 13.18
N SER A 161 10.69 2.97 13.71
CA SER A 161 9.40 2.56 13.16
C SER A 161 8.34 3.64 13.30
N GLU A 162 8.30 4.33 14.44
CA GLU A 162 7.42 5.45 14.77
C GLU A 162 7.69 6.63 13.85
N LEU A 163 8.95 7.07 13.73
CA LEU A 163 9.30 8.21 12.88
C LEU A 163 8.96 7.95 11.41
N ARG A 164 9.24 6.73 10.93
CA ARG A 164 8.79 6.29 9.60
C ARG A 164 7.26 6.23 9.48
N TYR A 165 6.53 5.97 10.57
CA TYR A 165 5.07 5.98 10.56
C TYR A 165 4.54 7.41 10.43
N VAL A 166 5.09 8.34 11.22
CA VAL A 166 4.78 9.78 11.12
C VAL A 166 5.03 10.28 9.70
N TYR A 167 6.21 10.01 9.11
CA TYR A 167 6.52 10.40 7.73
C TYR A 167 5.43 9.97 6.74
N ARG A 168 4.89 8.75 6.90
CA ARG A 168 3.89 8.19 5.99
C ARG A 168 2.49 8.77 6.16
N ARG A 169 2.20 9.38 7.31
CA ARG A 169 0.94 10.07 7.63
C ARG A 169 1.13 11.58 7.77
N TRP A 170 2.23 12.13 7.26
CA TRP A 170 2.64 13.50 7.56
C TRP A 170 1.61 14.54 7.12
N SER A 171 0.90 14.31 6.01
CA SER A 171 -0.21 15.16 5.54
C SER A 171 -1.30 15.37 6.59
N GLU A 172 -1.55 14.35 7.42
CA GLU A 172 -2.57 14.36 8.47
C GLU A 172 -1.97 14.78 9.83
N ALA A 173 -0.70 14.42 10.07
CA ALA A 173 -0.05 14.59 11.36
C ALA A 173 0.65 15.94 11.58
N LYS A 174 0.89 16.73 10.52
CA LYS A 174 1.75 17.92 10.56
C LYS A 174 1.37 18.97 11.61
N GLU A 175 0.08 19.12 11.92
CA GLU A 175 -0.42 20.09 12.91
C GLU A 175 -0.48 19.52 14.33
N LYS A 176 -0.23 18.22 14.48
CA LYS A 176 -0.39 17.46 15.73
C LYS A 176 0.94 17.02 16.32
N ILE A 177 2.02 17.15 15.56
CA ILE A 177 3.35 16.66 15.93
C ILE A 177 4.36 17.81 15.83
N ALA A 178 5.00 18.11 16.95
CA ALA A 178 6.15 19.01 17.01
C ALA A 178 7.43 18.20 17.19
N PHE A 179 8.47 18.56 16.45
CA PHE A 179 9.79 17.93 16.55
C PHE A 179 10.72 18.80 17.36
N PHE A 180 11.52 18.18 18.23
CA PHE A 180 12.51 18.87 19.04
C PHE A 180 13.89 18.29 18.80
N LYS A 181 14.89 19.17 18.67
CA LYS A 181 16.30 18.82 18.63
C LYS A 181 17.06 19.86 19.44
N GLU A 182 17.93 19.41 20.35
CA GLU A 182 18.69 20.29 21.25
C GLU A 182 17.77 21.30 21.95
N ASP A 183 16.66 20.79 22.50
CA ASP A 183 15.60 21.54 23.18
C ASP A 183 14.90 22.62 22.35
N LYS A 184 15.13 22.69 21.03
CA LYS A 184 14.50 23.66 20.14
C LYS A 184 13.50 22.97 19.22
N GLU A 185 12.36 23.61 19.01
CA GLU A 185 11.40 23.14 18.00
C GLU A 185 12.01 23.29 16.60
N VAL A 186 11.99 22.22 15.83
CA VAL A 186 12.53 22.14 14.47
C VAL A 186 11.47 21.67 13.49
N LYS A 187 11.69 21.95 12.20
CA LYS A 187 10.87 21.36 11.15
C LYS A 187 11.12 19.85 11.07
N ALA A 188 10.16 19.11 10.53
CA ALA A 188 10.29 17.67 10.35
C ALA A 188 11.56 17.30 9.56
N PRO A 189 12.21 16.16 9.86
CA PRO A 189 13.50 15.78 9.25
C PRO A 189 13.53 15.69 7.73
N TRP A 190 12.37 15.49 7.11
CA TRP A 190 12.18 15.41 5.66
C TRP A 190 11.79 16.73 5.00
N ILE A 191 11.54 17.79 5.77
CA ILE A 191 11.25 19.14 5.26
C ILE A 191 12.54 19.97 5.26
N LYS A 192 13.32 19.92 6.35
CA LYS A 192 14.54 20.69 6.52
C LYS A 192 15.57 19.89 7.30
N GLY A 193 16.84 20.03 6.91
CA GLY A 193 17.98 19.41 7.59
C GLY A 193 18.82 18.54 6.67
N LEU A 194 19.72 17.75 7.26
CA LEU A 194 20.72 16.97 6.54
C LEU A 194 20.13 15.72 5.85
N TYR A 195 18.98 15.24 6.30
CA TYR A 195 18.45 13.91 5.94
C TYR A 195 17.32 13.94 4.91
N ILE A 196 17.06 15.08 4.27
CA ILE A 196 15.96 15.24 3.30
C ILE A 196 16.09 14.19 2.17
N ASN A 197 17.28 14.04 1.62
CA ASN A 197 17.56 13.10 0.53
C ASN A 197 17.34 11.65 0.95
N ASP A 198 17.63 11.28 2.21
CA ASP A 198 17.46 9.91 2.68
C ASP A 198 15.99 9.56 2.94
N TRP A 199 15.21 10.53 3.42
CA TRP A 199 13.76 10.41 3.50
C TRP A 199 13.10 10.35 2.13
N GLU A 200 13.59 11.12 1.15
CA GLU A 200 13.12 11.04 -0.23
C GLU A 200 13.41 9.65 -0.84
N LYS A 201 14.65 9.15 -0.71
CA LYS A 201 15.01 7.79 -1.13
C LYS A 201 14.11 6.74 -0.47
N TYR A 202 13.87 6.86 0.84
CA TYR A 202 12.96 5.98 1.58
C TYR A 202 11.54 6.02 1.00
N GLY A 203 11.00 7.22 0.76
CA GLY A 203 9.68 7.43 0.16
C GLY A 203 9.58 6.80 -1.22
N ASN A 204 10.55 7.08 -2.10
CA ASN A 204 10.63 6.55 -3.45
C ASN A 204 10.70 5.02 -3.47
N HIS A 205 11.57 4.42 -2.65
CA HIS A 205 11.70 2.97 -2.55
C HIS A 205 10.40 2.30 -2.07
N ARG A 206 9.66 2.95 -1.16
CA ARG A 206 8.35 2.46 -0.72
C ARG A 206 7.30 2.54 -1.83
N THR A 207 7.23 3.67 -2.55
CA THR A 207 6.30 3.86 -3.66
C THR A 207 6.54 2.83 -4.75
N TYR A 208 7.81 2.59 -5.11
CA TYR A 208 8.18 1.56 -6.06
C TYR A 208 7.71 0.16 -5.64
N ARG A 209 7.95 -0.22 -4.38
CA ARG A 209 7.48 -1.53 -3.84
C ARG A 209 5.96 -1.68 -3.89
N ARG A 210 5.23 -0.61 -3.55
CA ARG A 210 3.75 -0.61 -3.61
C ARG A 210 3.22 -0.75 -5.04
N LEU A 211 3.80 0.01 -5.98
CA LEU A 211 3.44 -0.09 -7.40
C LEU A 211 3.76 -1.49 -7.95
N GLY A 212 4.94 -2.03 -7.63
CA GLY A 212 5.32 -3.39 -8.01
C GLY A 212 4.40 -4.46 -7.42
N GLY A 213 3.90 -4.26 -6.19
CA GLY A 213 2.88 -5.12 -5.58
C GLY A 213 1.55 -5.07 -6.32
N LYS A 214 1.02 -3.87 -6.57
CA LYS A 214 -0.22 -3.67 -7.33
C LYS A 214 -0.13 -4.27 -8.74
N MET A 215 0.99 -4.07 -9.41
CA MET A 215 1.21 -4.57 -10.76
C MET A 215 1.30 -6.10 -10.80
N ARG A 216 1.95 -6.74 -9.81
CA ARG A 216 1.95 -8.21 -9.68
C ARG A 216 0.55 -8.76 -9.46
N LYS A 217 -0.20 -8.16 -8.54
CA LYS A 217 -1.59 -8.55 -8.26
C LYS A 217 -2.47 -8.45 -9.52
N ALA A 218 -2.37 -7.34 -10.25
CA ALA A 218 -3.13 -7.14 -11.50
C ALA A 218 -2.72 -8.09 -12.65
N ILE A 219 -1.48 -8.60 -12.64
CA ILE A 219 -1.03 -9.64 -13.58
C ILE A 219 -1.63 -10.99 -13.19
N GLU A 220 -1.67 -11.30 -11.90
CA GLU A 220 -2.22 -12.54 -11.36
C GLU A 220 -3.74 -12.62 -11.56
N GLU A 221 -4.46 -11.53 -11.28
CA GLU A 221 -5.91 -11.40 -11.54
C GLU A 221 -6.21 -11.62 -13.04
N ARG A 222 -5.44 -11.00 -13.94
CA ARG A 222 -5.59 -11.24 -15.40
C ARG A 222 -5.29 -12.68 -15.84
N LYS A 223 -4.32 -13.34 -15.22
CA LYS A 223 -4.03 -14.75 -15.50
C LYS A 223 -5.19 -15.63 -15.06
N HIS A 224 -5.77 -15.36 -13.89
CA HIS A 224 -6.94 -16.09 -13.39
C HIS A 224 -8.14 -15.95 -14.34
N GLU A 225 -8.48 -14.71 -14.72
CA GLU A 225 -9.57 -14.42 -15.66
C GLU A 225 -9.35 -15.11 -17.02
N SER A 226 -8.11 -15.10 -17.54
CA SER A 226 -7.79 -15.78 -18.80
C SER A 226 -7.92 -17.30 -18.71
N PHE A 227 -7.65 -17.88 -17.55
CA PHE A 227 -7.77 -19.31 -17.29
C PHE A 227 -9.24 -19.74 -17.14
N GLU A 228 -10.05 -18.94 -16.45
CA GLU A 228 -11.50 -19.15 -16.35
C GLU A 228 -12.18 -19.07 -17.72
N GLY A 229 -11.86 -18.06 -18.54
CA GLY A 229 -12.40 -17.94 -19.89
C GLY A 229 -12.03 -19.12 -20.80
N LEU A 230 -10.84 -19.71 -20.64
CA LEU A 230 -10.44 -20.90 -21.39
C LEU A 230 -11.22 -22.15 -20.95
N ASN A 231 -11.51 -22.29 -19.65
CA ASN A 231 -12.35 -23.38 -19.14
C ASN A 231 -13.80 -23.25 -19.62
N GLU A 232 -14.36 -22.05 -19.64
CA GLU A 232 -15.70 -21.80 -20.17
C GLU A 232 -15.77 -22.15 -21.68
N TYR A 233 -14.74 -21.78 -22.46
CA TYR A 233 -14.65 -22.13 -23.87
C TYR A 233 -14.58 -23.65 -24.08
N LYS A 234 -13.75 -24.35 -23.30
CA LYS A 234 -13.65 -25.82 -23.34
C LYS A 234 -14.98 -26.49 -22.99
N GLU A 235 -15.72 -25.98 -22.01
CA GLU A 235 -17.06 -26.48 -21.70
C GLU A 235 -18.05 -26.27 -22.86
N LYS A 236 -18.08 -25.07 -23.45
CA LYS A 236 -18.96 -24.80 -24.61
C LYS A 236 -18.64 -25.71 -25.79
N ALA A 237 -17.35 -25.90 -26.10
CA ALA A 237 -16.92 -26.81 -27.14
C ALA A 237 -17.34 -28.27 -26.86
N ARG A 238 -17.23 -28.72 -25.59
CA ARG A 238 -17.67 -30.07 -25.17
C ARG A 238 -19.19 -30.24 -25.32
N ARG A 239 -19.98 -29.25 -24.90
CA ARG A 239 -21.45 -29.28 -25.05
C ARG A 239 -21.87 -29.34 -26.52
N HIS A 240 -21.24 -28.54 -27.37
CA HIS A 240 -21.50 -28.56 -28.81
C HIS A 240 -21.20 -29.93 -29.44
N TRP A 241 -20.09 -30.55 -29.05
CA TRP A 241 -19.73 -31.89 -29.53
C TRP A 241 -20.72 -32.98 -29.08
N GLU A 242 -21.19 -32.94 -27.83
CA GLU A 242 -22.22 -33.88 -27.34
C GLU A 242 -23.57 -33.69 -28.05
N LEU A 243 -23.98 -32.44 -28.30
CA LEU A 243 -25.18 -32.14 -29.08
C LEU A 243 -25.06 -32.65 -30.53
N SER A 244 -23.89 -32.48 -31.16
CA SER A 244 -23.62 -33.01 -32.49
C SER A 244 -23.74 -34.53 -32.54
N LYS A 245 -23.26 -35.24 -31.50
CA LYS A 245 -23.42 -36.70 -31.41
C LYS A 245 -24.87 -37.13 -31.28
N LEU A 246 -25.66 -36.43 -30.46
CA LEU A 246 -27.09 -36.72 -30.29
C LEU A 246 -27.85 -36.51 -31.62
N ALA A 247 -27.55 -35.43 -32.35
CA ALA A 247 -28.14 -35.17 -33.67
C ALA A 247 -27.80 -36.26 -34.70
N THR A 248 -26.57 -36.78 -34.68
CA THR A 248 -26.20 -37.90 -35.58
C THR A 248 -26.89 -39.22 -35.23
N LYS A 249 -27.24 -39.44 -33.95
CA LYS A 249 -28.00 -40.63 -33.51
C LYS A 249 -29.49 -40.54 -33.83
N THR A 250 -30.09 -39.35 -33.82
CA THR A 250 -31.49 -39.16 -34.21
C THR A 250 -31.69 -39.17 -35.73
N SER A 251 -30.65 -38.86 -36.51
CA SER A 251 -30.68 -38.96 -37.97
C SER A 251 -30.60 -40.39 -38.53
N THR A 252 -30.33 -41.41 -37.71
CA THR A 252 -30.32 -42.83 -38.13
C THR A 252 -31.70 -43.52 -38.07
N VAL A 253 -32.78 -42.77 -37.74
CA VAL A 253 -34.16 -43.28 -37.77
C VAL A 253 -34.99 -42.52 -38.82
N HIS A 254 -34.53 -42.51 -40.07
CA HIS A 254 -35.34 -42.59 -41.28
C HIS A 254 -34.49 -42.32 -42.54
N PRO A 255 -34.24 -43.32 -43.40
CA PRO A 255 -33.81 -43.06 -44.75
C PRO A 255 -35.05 -43.03 -45.65
N LYS A 256 -35.49 -41.83 -46.08
CA LYS A 256 -35.94 -41.57 -47.46
C LYS A 256 -36.39 -40.12 -47.67
N LYS A 257 -35.94 -39.58 -48.81
CA LYS A 257 -36.24 -38.29 -49.44
C LYS A 257 -35.49 -37.06 -48.93
N LEU A 258 -34.22 -37.01 -49.33
CA LEU A 258 -33.56 -35.77 -49.76
C LEU A 258 -34.22 -35.30 -51.07
N GLN A 259 -34.89 -34.15 -51.04
CA GLN A 259 -34.78 -33.14 -52.09
C GLN A 259 -34.94 -31.74 -51.49
N ASN A 260 -33.93 -30.91 -51.73
CA ASN A 260 -33.94 -29.45 -51.76
C ASN A 260 -34.51 -28.67 -50.57
N THR A 261 -33.58 -28.27 -49.67
CA THR A 261 -33.61 -26.90 -49.15
C THR A 261 -32.18 -26.38 -49.00
N ARG A 262 -31.90 -25.24 -49.64
CA ARG A 262 -30.65 -24.49 -49.59
C ARG A 262 -30.26 -24.17 -48.14
N LEU A 263 -29.03 -24.51 -47.76
CA LEU A 263 -28.34 -23.91 -46.61
C LEU A 263 -27.84 -22.52 -47.02
N THR A 264 -28.54 -21.50 -46.57
CA THR A 264 -28.05 -20.12 -46.53
C THR A 264 -26.97 -19.99 -45.45
N THR A 265 -25.75 -19.72 -45.90
CA THR A 265 -24.75 -18.79 -45.32
C THR A 265 -24.70 -18.60 -43.80
N PHE A 266 -23.58 -19.04 -43.20
CA PHE A 266 -23.01 -18.48 -41.97
C PHE A 266 -21.84 -17.54 -42.35
N GLU A 267 -22.17 -16.36 -42.86
CA GLU A 267 -21.32 -15.16 -42.83
C GLU A 267 -22.07 -14.12 -42.01
N GLU A 268 -22.05 -14.22 -40.67
CA GLU A 268 -22.61 -13.15 -39.82
C GLU A 268 -22.17 -13.24 -38.35
N VAL A 269 -20.86 -13.21 -38.05
CA VAL A 269 -20.34 -12.66 -36.78
C VAL A 269 -18.94 -12.04 -36.98
N GLU A 270 -18.81 -11.13 -37.95
CA GLU A 270 -17.75 -10.11 -37.93
C GLU A 270 -18.37 -8.78 -38.39
N GLY A 271 -19.17 -8.17 -37.52
CA GLY A 271 -19.85 -6.91 -37.84
C GLY A 271 -20.62 -6.36 -36.65
N ASN A 272 -19.90 -5.81 -35.65
CA ASN A 272 -20.28 -4.61 -34.87
C ASN A 272 -19.63 -4.59 -33.48
N LYS A 273 -18.41 -4.04 -33.40
CA LYS A 273 -17.98 -3.18 -32.28
C LYS A 273 -16.78 -2.31 -32.68
N LYS A 274 -16.96 -1.53 -33.75
CA LYS A 274 -16.17 -0.33 -34.05
C LYS A 274 -17.06 0.64 -34.82
N GLU A 275 -17.71 1.55 -34.10
CA GLU A 275 -17.76 2.99 -34.39
C GLU A 275 -18.77 3.67 -33.46
N GLN A 276 -18.26 4.20 -32.35
CA GLN A 276 -18.56 5.58 -31.97
C GLN A 276 -17.25 6.34 -32.14
N LEU A 277 -17.13 7.12 -33.21
CA LEU A 277 -16.40 8.39 -33.27
C LEU A 277 -16.44 8.92 -34.71
N GLY A 278 -17.41 9.82 -34.96
CA GLY A 278 -17.53 10.56 -36.21
C GLY A 278 -16.50 11.67 -36.34
N LEU A 279 -15.67 11.54 -37.39
CA LEU A 279 -15.26 12.51 -38.42
C LEU A 279 -15.22 14.03 -38.14
N SER A 280 -14.05 14.62 -38.43
CA SER A 280 -13.87 15.70 -39.44
C SER A 280 -12.40 15.71 -39.92
N LYS A 281 -12.11 15.25 -41.15
CA LYS A 281 -11.82 16.00 -42.40
C LYS A 281 -10.68 17.05 -42.30
N LEU A 282 -9.55 16.85 -43.01
CA LEU A 282 -9.18 17.49 -44.30
C LEU A 282 -7.70 17.20 -44.71
N THR A 283 -7.48 16.71 -45.95
CA THR A 283 -6.44 17.05 -46.97
C THR A 283 -4.93 17.10 -46.59
N THR A 284 -3.92 16.69 -47.36
CA THR A 284 -3.69 16.38 -48.80
C THR A 284 -2.24 15.88 -49.00
N LYS A 285 -1.98 15.10 -50.08
CA LYS A 285 -0.72 14.95 -50.87
C LYS A 285 0.47 14.27 -50.16
N THR A 286 1.33 13.42 -50.72
CA THR A 286 1.83 13.00 -52.06
C THR A 286 2.77 11.80 -51.74
N SER A 287 2.94 10.71 -52.49
CA SER A 287 3.59 10.57 -53.80
C SER A 287 3.74 9.08 -54.11
N ASP A 288 3.55 8.76 -55.40
CA ASP A 288 4.13 7.75 -56.31
C ASP A 288 5.18 6.76 -55.73
N ILE A 289 5.31 5.50 -56.15
CA ILE A 289 5.56 4.97 -57.51
C ILE A 289 5.25 3.45 -57.53
N HIS A 290 4.70 2.95 -58.64
CA HIS A 290 4.64 1.54 -59.08
C HIS A 290 5.39 1.45 -60.44
N PRO A 291 5.64 0.30 -61.15
CA PRO A 291 5.19 -1.09 -60.92
C PRO A 291 6.16 -2.22 -61.40
N LYS A 292 5.64 -3.46 -61.46
CA LYS A 292 6.01 -4.66 -62.27
C LYS A 292 7.08 -5.60 -61.69
N LYS A 293 7.07 -6.92 -61.90
CA LYS A 293 6.09 -7.99 -62.27
C LYS A 293 6.87 -9.32 -62.14
N LEU A 294 6.18 -10.41 -61.77
CA LEU A 294 6.50 -11.84 -62.03
C LEU A 294 7.81 -12.45 -61.48
N GLN A 295 7.70 -13.50 -60.65
CA GLN A 295 7.67 -14.90 -61.10
C GLN A 295 7.38 -15.86 -59.93
N ASN A 296 6.57 -16.87 -60.23
CA ASN A 296 6.29 -18.03 -59.40
C ASN A 296 7.53 -18.91 -59.27
N THR A 297 7.92 -19.25 -58.04
CA THR A 297 8.76 -20.43 -57.79
C THR A 297 8.19 -21.18 -56.59
N GLN A 298 7.84 -22.45 -56.80
CA GLN A 298 7.40 -23.34 -55.75
C GLN A 298 8.54 -23.55 -54.75
N LEU A 299 8.31 -23.17 -53.49
CA LEU A 299 9.23 -23.38 -52.39
C LEU A 299 9.10 -24.81 -51.85
N THR A 300 10.20 -25.55 -51.85
CA THR A 300 10.30 -26.87 -51.21
C THR A 300 10.24 -26.74 -49.69
N THR A 301 9.84 -27.83 -49.03
CA THR A 301 9.51 -27.96 -47.60
C THR A 301 10.62 -27.52 -46.63
N ALA A 302 11.84 -27.24 -47.10
CA ALA A 302 12.98 -26.79 -46.30
C ALA A 302 13.04 -25.27 -46.05
N GLN A 303 12.49 -24.43 -46.95
CA GLN A 303 12.54 -22.96 -46.77
C GLN A 303 11.45 -22.42 -45.81
N LYS A 304 10.41 -23.21 -45.50
CA LYS A 304 9.40 -22.89 -44.47
C LYS A 304 9.96 -22.91 -43.04
N HIS A 305 11.12 -23.52 -42.81
CA HIS A 305 11.70 -23.61 -41.47
C HIS A 305 12.53 -22.36 -41.11
N GLU A 306 13.12 -21.65 -42.09
CA GLU A 306 13.87 -20.41 -41.86
C GLU A 306 12.98 -19.17 -41.70
N GLU A 307 11.82 -19.10 -42.38
CA GLU A 307 10.86 -18.00 -42.20
C GLU A 307 10.22 -17.99 -40.79
N LYS A 308 10.11 -19.16 -40.15
CA LYS A 308 9.62 -19.28 -38.76
C LYS A 308 10.66 -18.77 -37.75
N THR A 309 11.94 -18.94 -38.00
CA THR A 309 13.03 -18.42 -37.16
C THR A 309 13.24 -16.92 -37.36
N PHE A 310 13.03 -16.39 -38.57
CA PHE A 310 13.14 -14.94 -38.80
C PHE A 310 11.96 -14.13 -38.22
N ARG A 311 10.75 -14.71 -38.18
CA ARG A 311 9.60 -14.10 -37.48
C ARG A 311 9.78 -14.07 -35.95
N SER A 312 10.53 -15.00 -35.36
CA SER A 312 10.77 -14.98 -33.90
C SER A 312 11.70 -13.83 -33.46
N PHE A 313 12.67 -13.46 -34.29
CA PHE A 313 13.60 -12.35 -34.00
C PHE A 313 12.95 -10.97 -34.14
N LYS A 314 12.08 -10.75 -35.13
CA LYS A 314 11.32 -9.48 -35.27
C LYS A 314 10.39 -9.24 -34.07
N THR A 315 9.80 -10.32 -33.55
CA THR A 315 8.94 -10.28 -32.36
C THR A 315 9.73 -9.93 -31.08
N LEU A 316 11.00 -10.35 -30.98
CA LEU A 316 11.90 -10.01 -29.87
C LEU A 316 12.39 -8.55 -29.92
N SER A 317 12.70 -8.01 -31.11
CA SER A 317 13.07 -6.59 -31.25
C SER A 317 11.90 -5.65 -30.95
N GLU A 318 10.68 -6.03 -31.32
CA GLU A 318 9.45 -5.29 -30.97
C GLU A 318 9.14 -5.34 -29.47
N TRP A 319 9.51 -6.43 -28.79
CA TRP A 319 9.42 -6.54 -27.32
C TRP A 319 10.45 -5.66 -26.59
N GLY A 320 11.67 -5.56 -27.12
CA GLY A 320 12.70 -4.63 -26.63
C GLY A 320 12.26 -3.16 -26.72
N ASN A 321 11.68 -2.77 -27.85
CA ASN A 321 11.19 -1.41 -28.08
C ASN A 321 9.95 -1.07 -27.22
N LYS A 322 9.06 -2.03 -26.94
CA LYS A 322 7.96 -1.85 -25.98
C LYS A 322 8.46 -1.65 -24.55
N LYS A 323 9.53 -2.31 -24.11
CA LYS A 323 10.13 -2.08 -22.79
C LYS A 323 10.70 -0.66 -22.64
N ALA A 324 11.34 -0.12 -23.68
CA ALA A 324 11.86 1.25 -23.69
C ALA A 324 10.71 2.28 -23.63
N SER A 325 9.64 2.07 -24.40
CA SER A 325 8.44 2.93 -24.39
C SER A 325 7.71 2.90 -23.04
N VAL A 326 7.61 1.74 -22.39
CA VAL A 326 6.98 1.60 -21.06
C VAL A 326 7.80 2.30 -19.99
N ASN A 327 9.13 2.24 -20.06
CA ASN A 327 10.00 2.96 -19.12
C ASN A 327 9.91 4.47 -19.28
N ASN A 328 9.77 4.97 -20.51
CA ASN A 328 9.61 6.40 -20.78
C ASN A 328 8.22 6.92 -20.33
N CYS A 329 7.17 6.11 -20.49
CA CYS A 329 5.82 6.41 -20.00
C CYS A 329 5.77 6.41 -18.45
N LYS A 330 6.45 5.46 -17.79
CA LYS A 330 6.60 5.44 -16.32
C LYS A 330 7.31 6.68 -15.79
N LYS A 331 8.33 7.17 -16.50
CA LYS A 331 9.08 8.38 -16.11
C LYS A 331 8.23 9.65 -16.22
N LYS A 332 7.37 9.76 -17.25
CA LYS A 332 6.41 10.86 -17.40
C LYS A 332 5.28 10.83 -16.37
N GLN A 333 4.74 9.64 -16.04
CA GLN A 333 3.69 9.51 -15.02
C GLN A 333 4.19 9.83 -13.60
N LEU A 334 5.45 9.50 -13.28
CA LEU A 334 6.09 9.89 -12.02
C LEU A 334 6.26 11.40 -11.89
N LYS A 335 6.53 12.11 -12.99
CA LYS A 335 6.66 13.58 -13.00
C LYS A 335 5.32 14.28 -12.73
N ASN A 336 4.24 13.83 -13.37
CA ASN A 336 2.88 14.38 -13.15
C ASN A 336 2.34 14.12 -11.73
N TYR A 337 2.70 13.01 -11.09
CA TYR A 337 2.26 12.73 -9.72
C TYR A 337 2.96 13.61 -8.67
N PHE A 338 4.21 14.01 -8.94
CA PHE A 338 4.98 14.90 -8.07
C PHE A 338 4.52 16.36 -8.19
N GLU A 339 4.19 16.83 -9.38
CA GLU A 339 3.69 18.20 -9.62
C GLU A 339 2.27 18.45 -9.07
N LEU A 340 1.50 17.39 -8.77
CA LEU A 340 0.18 17.47 -8.15
C LEU A 340 0.18 17.28 -6.62
N SER A 341 1.36 17.03 -6.02
CA SER A 341 1.51 16.73 -4.58
C SER A 341 2.35 17.75 -3.81
N ILE A 342 2.74 18.86 -4.46
CA ILE A 342 3.26 20.08 -3.84
C ILE A 342 2.10 21.06 -3.79
#